data_AF-A0A328YIX2-F1
#
_entry.id   AF-A0A328YIX2-F1
#
_cell.length_a   1.000
_cell.length_b   1.000
_cell.length_c   1.000
_cell.angle_alpha   90.00
_cell.angle_beta   90.00
_cell.angle_gamma   90.00
#
_symmetry.space_group_name_H-M   'P 1'
#
loop_
_entity.id
_entity.type
_entity.pdbx_description
1 polymer ?
#
loop_
_entity_poly.entity_id
_entity_poly.type
_entity_poly.pdbx_seq_one_letter_code
_entity_poly.pdbx_strand_id
1 'polypeptide(L)'
;MTDPEFWKNIRDGNLNEYLKESYGLNLQDMLKAVWDGFLHGDIGEIKRSISDSTNTQYGAARNWVAPRDPLVLDLDGDGIEAVGIDPSRPILFDHDGDGTKNATGWIKGDDGLVVLDRNGNGLIDSGQELFGDQTLRDAQPQAGQGLHYAHGYEALA
;
A
#
# COMPACT_ATOMS: atom_id res chain seq x y z
N MET A 1 2.43 26.05 35.52
CA MET A 1 2.18 26.34 36.95
C MET A 1 3.45 26.10 37.73
N THR A 2 4.02 27.13 38.37
CA THR A 2 5.34 27.07 39.04
C THR A 2 5.26 27.27 40.56
N ASP A 3 4.05 27.35 41.12
CA ASP A 3 3.83 27.50 42.56
C ASP A 3 4.11 26.17 43.29
N PRO A 4 5.08 26.11 44.22
CA PRO A 4 5.37 24.90 44.99
C PRO A 4 4.24 24.49 45.95
N GLU A 5 3.49 25.46 46.50
CA GLU A 5 2.39 25.17 47.43
C GLU A 5 1.19 24.56 46.70
N PHE A 6 1.02 24.86 45.41
CA PHE A 6 0.03 24.16 44.57
C PHE A 6 0.30 22.64 44.53
N TRP A 7 1.54 22.22 44.26
CA TRP A 7 1.90 20.80 44.18
C TRP A 7 1.78 20.08 45.52
N LYS A 8 2.09 20.77 46.62
CA LYS A 8 1.89 20.24 47.97
C LYS A 8 0.41 20.01 48.28
N ASN A 9 -0.46 20.96 47.97
CA ASN A 9 -1.90 20.83 48.19
C ASN A 9 -2.56 19.76 47.28
N ILE A 10 -1.98 19.47 46.10
CA ILE A 10 -2.36 18.28 45.32
C ILE A 10 -2.05 17.01 46.10
N ARG A 11 -0.81 16.85 46.57
CA ARG A 11 -0.36 15.63 47.25
C ARG A 11 -1.12 15.40 48.55
N ASP A 12 -1.39 16.47 49.27
CA ASP A 12 -1.99 16.42 50.59
C ASP A 12 -3.55 16.40 50.52
N GLY A 13 -4.14 16.43 49.32
CA GLY A 13 -5.59 16.29 49.10
C GLY A 13 -6.43 17.55 49.35
N ASN A 14 -5.79 18.70 49.59
CA ASN A 14 -6.44 19.96 49.99
C ASN A 14 -6.63 20.95 48.82
N LEU A 15 -6.47 20.49 47.58
CA LEU A 15 -6.44 21.33 46.39
C LEU A 15 -7.68 22.24 46.24
N ASN A 16 -8.88 21.75 46.54
CA ASN A 16 -10.11 22.53 46.36
C ASN A 16 -10.20 23.73 47.33
N GLU A 17 -9.68 23.60 48.55
CA GLU A 17 -9.66 24.69 49.54
C GLU A 17 -8.59 25.71 49.17
N TYR A 18 -7.38 25.23 48.86
CA TYR A 18 -6.27 26.05 48.41
C TYR A 18 -6.60 26.88 47.16
N LEU A 19 -7.26 26.29 46.15
CA LEU A 19 -7.67 27.00 44.93
C LEU A 19 -8.69 28.11 45.21
N LYS A 20 -9.62 27.87 46.14
CA LYS A 20 -10.64 28.85 46.52
C LYS A 20 -10.02 30.03 47.24
N GLU A 21 -9.13 29.76 48.20
CA GLU A 21 -8.53 30.80 49.04
C GLU A 21 -7.47 31.61 48.30
N SER A 22 -6.63 30.95 47.51
CA SER A 22 -5.47 31.58 46.88
C SER A 22 -5.80 32.20 45.53
N TYR A 23 -6.76 31.62 44.80
CA TYR A 23 -7.05 31.99 43.41
C TYR A 23 -8.52 32.30 43.15
N GLY A 24 -9.42 32.13 44.12
CA GLY A 24 -10.86 32.34 43.94
C GLY A 24 -11.50 31.33 42.97
N LEU A 25 -10.81 30.23 42.66
CA LEU A 25 -11.26 29.22 41.72
C LEU A 25 -11.79 28.00 42.47
N ASN A 26 -12.80 27.34 41.90
CA ASN A 26 -13.20 26.01 42.39
C ASN A 26 -12.52 24.91 41.55
N LEU A 27 -12.41 23.71 42.13
CA LEU A 27 -11.76 22.58 41.47
C LEU A 27 -12.46 22.18 40.16
N GLN A 28 -13.78 22.30 40.08
CA GLN A 28 -14.54 21.92 38.87
C GLN A 28 -14.23 22.83 37.68
N ASP A 29 -14.14 24.14 37.90
CA ASP A 29 -13.82 25.12 36.88
C ASP A 29 -12.37 24.97 36.40
N MET A 30 -11.44 24.66 37.32
CA MET A 30 -10.06 24.36 36.95
C MET A 30 -9.98 23.08 36.10
N LEU A 31 -10.67 22.00 36.51
CA LEU A 31 -10.72 20.75 35.75
C LEU A 31 -11.36 20.97 34.37
N LYS A 32 -12.41 21.79 34.31
CA LYS A 32 -13.08 22.16 33.07
C LYS A 32 -12.16 22.96 32.14
N ALA A 33 -11.42 23.93 32.66
CA ALA A 33 -10.46 24.71 31.87
C ALA A 33 -9.31 23.84 31.32
N VAL A 34 -8.78 22.92 32.14
CA VAL A 34 -7.79 21.94 31.69
C VAL A 34 -8.38 21.01 30.64
N TRP A 35 -9.61 20.51 30.85
CA TRP A 35 -10.30 19.64 29.91
C TRP A 35 -10.55 20.32 28.56
N ASP A 36 -11.07 21.55 28.58
CA ASP A 36 -11.42 22.31 27.38
C ASP A 36 -10.17 22.78 26.61
N GLY A 37 -9.09 23.16 27.30
CA GLY A 37 -7.84 23.59 26.65
C GLY A 37 -6.96 22.44 26.17
N PHE A 38 -6.84 21.37 26.98
CA PHE A 38 -5.99 20.24 26.63
C PHE A 38 -6.70 19.30 25.67
N LEU A 39 -7.85 18.72 26.03
CA LEU A 39 -8.47 17.61 25.28
C LEU A 39 -9.36 18.05 24.12
N HIS A 40 -9.96 19.24 24.20
CA HIS A 40 -10.79 19.80 23.13
C HIS A 40 -10.06 20.86 22.27
N GLY A 41 -8.80 21.19 22.60
CA GLY A 41 -7.93 22.05 21.79
C GLY A 41 -7.22 21.30 20.65
N ASP A 42 -5.96 21.65 20.37
CA ASP A 42 -5.15 21.17 19.22
C ASP A 42 -5.15 19.64 19.01
N ILE A 43 -5.24 18.83 20.08
CA ILE A 43 -5.33 17.36 19.96
C ILE A 43 -6.70 16.85 19.50
N GLY A 44 -7.76 17.63 19.67
CA GLY A 44 -9.05 17.42 19.03
C GLY A 44 -9.00 17.65 17.51
N GLU A 45 -8.16 18.59 17.06
CA GLU A 45 -7.93 18.87 15.63
C GLU A 45 -7.01 17.84 14.96
N ILE A 46 -6.12 17.18 15.70
CA ILE A 46 -5.30 16.07 15.18
C ILE A 46 -6.17 14.92 14.64
N LYS A 47 -7.39 14.70 15.18
CA LYS A 47 -8.34 13.72 14.63
C LYS A 47 -8.93 14.13 13.27
N ARG A 48 -8.80 15.40 12.86
CA ARG A 48 -9.29 15.96 11.59
C ARG A 48 -8.19 16.23 10.58
N SER A 49 -6.91 16.02 10.93
CA SER A 49 -5.78 16.39 10.07
C SER A 49 -5.46 15.36 8.97
N ILE A 50 -6.01 14.15 9.06
CA ILE A 50 -5.92 13.15 7.99
C ILE A 50 -7.26 13.14 7.25
N SER A 51 -7.26 13.63 6.02
CA SER A 51 -8.47 13.66 5.19
C SER A 51 -8.98 12.23 4.90
N ASP A 52 -10.29 12.05 4.81
CA ASP A 52 -10.90 10.78 4.36
C ASP A 52 -10.39 10.35 2.98
N SER A 53 -10.05 11.33 2.12
CA SER A 53 -9.41 11.07 0.83
C SER A 53 -8.03 10.45 0.97
N THR A 54 -7.23 10.81 1.99
CA THR A 54 -5.93 10.19 2.26
C THR A 54 -6.10 8.72 2.60
N ASN A 55 -7.05 8.39 3.48
CA ASN A 55 -7.33 7.00 3.84
C ASN A 55 -7.86 6.20 2.65
N THR A 56 -8.73 6.81 1.85
CA THR A 56 -9.29 6.21 0.62
C THR A 56 -8.21 5.93 -0.41
N GLN A 57 -7.33 6.90 -0.70
CA GLN A 57 -6.21 6.74 -1.63
C GLN A 57 -5.20 5.73 -1.13
N TYR A 58 -4.90 5.71 0.17
CA TYR A 58 -4.04 4.70 0.79
C TYR A 58 -4.62 3.30 0.62
N GLY A 59 -5.92 3.12 0.90
CA GLY A 59 -6.63 1.87 0.69
C GLY A 59 -6.62 1.42 -0.78
N ALA A 60 -6.86 2.35 -1.71
CA ALA A 60 -6.81 2.07 -3.14
C ALA A 60 -5.40 1.65 -3.60
N ALA A 61 -4.36 2.35 -3.14
CA ALA A 61 -2.97 2.01 -3.46
C ALA A 61 -2.56 0.64 -2.89
N ARG A 62 -3.00 0.31 -1.67
CA ARG A 62 -2.77 -0.99 -1.03
C ARG A 62 -3.41 -2.16 -1.78
N ASN A 63 -4.52 -1.91 -2.47
CA ASN A 63 -5.28 -2.92 -3.21
C ASN A 63 -5.01 -2.89 -4.72
N TRP A 64 -4.12 -2.01 -5.19
CA TRP A 64 -3.78 -1.95 -6.61
C TRP A 64 -3.00 -3.19 -7.00
N VAL A 65 -3.44 -3.85 -8.06
CA VAL A 65 -2.78 -5.01 -8.66
C VAL A 65 -2.28 -4.56 -10.02
N ALA A 66 -0.99 -4.77 -10.29
CA ALA A 66 -0.42 -4.49 -11.60
C ALA A 66 -1.14 -5.34 -12.66
N PRO A 67 -1.52 -4.75 -13.81
CA PRO A 67 -1.86 -5.53 -15.00
C PRO A 67 -0.74 -6.54 -15.31
N ARG A 68 -1.12 -7.64 -15.97
CA ARG A 68 -0.22 -8.71 -16.41
C ARG A 68 -0.51 -8.94 -17.88
N ASP A 69 0.30 -8.36 -18.74
CA ASP A 69 0.08 -8.36 -20.18
C ASP A 69 1.35 -8.83 -20.91
N PRO A 70 1.53 -10.16 -21.09
CA PRO A 70 2.64 -10.67 -21.85
C PRO A 70 2.44 -10.37 -23.35
N LEU A 71 3.53 -10.15 -24.07
CA LEU A 71 3.53 -10.02 -25.51
C LEU A 71 3.26 -11.38 -26.15
N VAL A 72 2.15 -11.45 -26.87
CA VAL A 72 1.70 -12.64 -27.61
C VAL A 72 1.83 -12.38 -29.11
N LEU A 73 2.23 -13.41 -29.85
CA LEU A 73 2.26 -13.43 -31.30
C LEU A 73 1.17 -14.38 -31.81
N ASP A 74 0.37 -13.85 -32.73
CA ASP A 74 -0.50 -14.63 -33.61
C ASP A 74 0.39 -15.36 -34.63
N LEU A 75 0.38 -16.69 -34.63
CA LEU A 75 1.27 -17.50 -35.48
C LEU A 75 0.59 -18.12 -36.69
N ASP A 76 -0.74 -18.13 -36.76
CA ASP A 76 -1.50 -18.74 -37.87
C ASP A 76 -2.38 -17.74 -38.64
N GLY A 77 -2.51 -16.51 -38.13
CA GLY A 77 -3.14 -15.37 -38.76
C GLY A 77 -4.65 -15.27 -38.53
N ASP A 78 -5.19 -15.94 -37.51
CA ASP A 78 -6.62 -15.90 -37.18
C ASP A 78 -6.96 -15.00 -35.95
N GLY A 79 -5.93 -14.39 -35.36
CA GLY A 79 -6.02 -13.51 -34.20
C GLY A 79 -5.51 -14.16 -32.91
N ILE A 80 -5.42 -13.40 -31.83
CA ILE A 80 -4.96 -13.94 -30.53
C ILE A 80 -6.09 -14.72 -29.86
N GLU A 81 -5.79 -15.96 -29.47
CA GLU A 81 -6.70 -16.88 -28.82
C GLU A 81 -6.23 -17.30 -27.42
N ALA A 82 -7.17 -17.33 -26.46
CA ALA A 82 -6.89 -17.73 -25.09
C ALA A 82 -7.89 -18.75 -24.57
N VAL A 83 -7.42 -19.63 -23.68
CA VAL A 83 -8.24 -20.49 -22.85
C VAL A 83 -8.43 -19.85 -21.47
N GLY A 84 -9.67 -19.85 -20.98
CA GLY A 84 -9.97 -19.45 -19.62
C GLY A 84 -9.47 -20.48 -18.60
N ILE A 85 -9.54 -20.12 -17.32
CA ILE A 85 -9.20 -21.03 -16.22
C ILE A 85 -10.16 -22.24 -16.24
N ASP A 86 -9.60 -23.45 -16.33
CA ASP A 86 -10.31 -24.70 -16.06
C ASP A 86 -10.14 -25.08 -14.57
N PRO A 87 -11.21 -25.03 -13.75
CA PRO A 87 -11.12 -25.37 -12.32
C PRO A 87 -10.73 -26.82 -12.05
N SER A 88 -10.95 -27.73 -13.01
CA SER A 88 -10.63 -29.16 -12.87
C SER A 88 -9.18 -29.48 -13.26
N ARG A 89 -8.57 -28.64 -14.10
CA ARG A 89 -7.20 -28.79 -14.62
C ARG A 89 -6.54 -27.42 -14.82
N PRO A 90 -6.31 -26.66 -13.73
CA PRO A 90 -5.81 -25.30 -13.85
C PRO A 90 -4.37 -25.29 -14.36
N ILE A 91 -4.07 -24.35 -15.25
CA ILE A 91 -2.69 -23.98 -15.57
C ILE A 91 -2.21 -23.09 -14.43
N LEU A 92 -1.09 -23.46 -13.82
CA LEU A 92 -0.49 -22.74 -12.69
C LEU A 92 0.80 -22.05 -13.15
N PHE A 93 0.84 -20.73 -13.03
CA PHE A 93 2.00 -19.93 -13.42
C PHE A 93 2.24 -18.79 -12.42
N ASP A 94 3.51 -18.44 -12.22
CA ASP A 94 3.92 -17.34 -11.34
C ASP A 94 4.11 -16.07 -12.18
N HIS A 95 3.02 -15.36 -12.45
CA HIS A 95 3.06 -14.21 -13.36
C HIS A 95 3.80 -12.99 -12.81
N ASP A 96 3.90 -12.81 -11.50
CA ASP A 96 4.59 -11.67 -10.87
C ASP A 96 5.98 -12.02 -10.31
N GLY A 97 6.36 -13.30 -10.34
CA GLY A 97 7.65 -13.76 -9.87
C GLY A 97 7.81 -13.67 -8.36
N ASP A 98 6.71 -13.81 -7.61
CA ASP A 98 6.72 -13.82 -6.16
C ASP A 98 7.00 -15.22 -5.57
N GLY A 99 7.14 -16.24 -6.44
CA GLY A 99 7.36 -17.63 -6.12
C GLY A 99 6.07 -18.45 -5.99
N THR A 100 4.89 -17.83 -6.08
CA THR A 100 3.58 -18.48 -5.95
C THR A 100 2.92 -18.64 -7.31
N LYS A 101 2.74 -19.90 -7.73
CA LYS A 101 2.00 -20.19 -8.95
C LYS A 101 0.50 -20.09 -8.70
N ASN A 102 -0.16 -19.21 -9.45
CA ASN A 102 -1.60 -18.99 -9.38
C ASN A 102 -2.30 -19.60 -10.60
N ALA A 103 -3.55 -20.02 -10.43
CA ALA A 103 -4.37 -20.48 -11.55
C ALA A 103 -4.64 -19.33 -12.51
N THR A 104 -4.39 -19.55 -13.80
CA THR A 104 -4.46 -18.51 -14.82
C THR A 104 -5.10 -19.02 -16.11
N GLY A 105 -5.60 -18.09 -16.91
CA GLY A 105 -5.89 -18.36 -18.32
C GLY A 105 -4.58 -18.48 -19.09
N TRP A 106 -4.61 -19.07 -20.27
CA TRP A 106 -3.40 -19.28 -21.06
C TRP A 106 -3.66 -19.05 -22.54
N ILE A 107 -2.59 -18.78 -23.28
CA ILE A 107 -2.64 -18.66 -24.72
C ILE A 107 -2.85 -20.05 -25.33
N LYS A 108 -3.65 -20.16 -26.40
CA LYS A 108 -3.81 -21.44 -27.09
C LYS A 108 -2.50 -21.85 -27.79
N GLY A 109 -2.40 -23.12 -28.16
CA GLY A 109 -1.15 -23.71 -28.66
C GLY A 109 -0.80 -23.37 -30.12
N ASP A 110 -1.72 -22.76 -30.84
CA ASP A 110 -1.57 -22.16 -32.16
C ASP A 110 -0.91 -20.76 -32.08
N ASP A 111 -0.93 -20.11 -30.93
CA ASP A 111 -0.27 -18.82 -30.67
C ASP A 111 1.00 -18.96 -29.80
N GLY A 112 1.79 -17.88 -29.69
CA GLY A 112 3.08 -17.89 -28.98
C GLY A 112 3.30 -16.76 -28.00
N LEU A 113 3.81 -17.08 -26.81
CA LEU A 113 4.39 -16.09 -25.89
C LEU A 113 5.83 -15.77 -26.28
N VAL A 114 6.21 -14.49 -26.24
CA VAL A 114 7.61 -14.09 -26.38
C VAL A 114 8.29 -14.19 -25.01
N VAL A 115 9.38 -14.97 -24.95
CA VAL A 115 10.04 -15.34 -23.69
C VAL A 115 11.56 -15.21 -23.77
N LEU A 116 12.19 -15.00 -22.63
CA LEU A 116 13.64 -15.06 -22.44
C LEU A 116 13.91 -15.63 -21.06
N ASP A 117 14.62 -16.76 -21.00
CA ASP A 117 15.18 -17.28 -19.74
C ASP A 117 16.26 -16.30 -19.26
N ARG A 118 15.88 -15.45 -18.31
CA ARG A 118 16.75 -14.36 -17.84
C ARG A 118 17.69 -14.80 -16.74
N ASN A 119 17.32 -15.83 -15.99
CA ASN A 119 18.11 -16.31 -14.86
C ASN A 119 19.04 -17.47 -15.27
N GLY A 120 18.89 -18.01 -16.48
CA GLY A 120 19.73 -19.04 -17.07
C GLY A 120 19.49 -20.45 -16.50
N ASN A 121 18.31 -20.70 -15.93
CA ASN A 121 17.99 -21.98 -15.29
C ASN A 121 17.46 -23.05 -16.27
N GLY A 122 17.24 -22.69 -17.53
CA GLY A 122 16.73 -23.56 -18.58
C GLY A 122 15.21 -23.75 -18.59
N LEU A 123 14.48 -22.95 -17.79
CA LEU A 123 13.03 -22.98 -17.66
C LEU A 123 12.48 -21.56 -17.88
N ILE A 124 11.22 -21.49 -18.30
CA ILE A 124 10.42 -20.26 -18.22
C ILE A 124 9.40 -20.52 -17.11
N ASP A 125 9.72 -20.10 -15.90
CA ASP A 125 8.97 -20.46 -14.70
C ASP A 125 8.28 -19.28 -14.01
N SER A 126 8.56 -18.06 -14.47
CA SER A 126 8.06 -16.79 -13.96
C SER A 126 7.66 -15.80 -15.07
N GLY A 127 6.72 -14.89 -14.76
CA GLY A 127 6.38 -13.76 -15.62
C GLY A 127 7.50 -12.75 -15.82
N GLN A 128 8.56 -12.79 -15.00
CA GLN A 128 9.79 -12.00 -15.21
C GLN A 128 10.55 -12.39 -16.50
N GLU A 129 10.23 -13.57 -17.04
CA GLU A 129 10.82 -14.18 -18.24
C GLU A 129 9.90 -14.11 -19.45
N LEU A 130 8.69 -13.57 -19.27
CA LEU A 130 7.80 -13.18 -20.36
C LEU A 130 8.11 -11.73 -20.74
N PHE A 131 8.13 -11.42 -22.03
CA PHE A 131 8.12 -10.02 -22.47
C PHE A 131 6.75 -9.43 -22.16
N GLY A 132 6.67 -8.28 -21.50
CA GLY A 132 5.42 -7.72 -21.00
C GLY A 132 5.63 -6.57 -20.00
N ASP A 133 4.56 -6.21 -19.30
CA ASP A 133 4.61 -5.25 -18.17
C ASP A 133 5.25 -5.84 -16.89
N GLN A 134 5.53 -7.14 -16.86
CA GLN A 134 6.30 -7.79 -15.80
C GLN A 134 7.79 -7.93 -16.13
N THR A 135 8.24 -7.57 -17.33
CA THR A 135 9.66 -7.62 -17.68
C THR A 135 10.43 -6.55 -16.90
N LEU A 136 11.44 -6.97 -16.11
CA LEU A 136 12.32 -6.04 -15.39
C LEU A 136 13.19 -5.23 -16.35
N ARG A 137 13.38 -3.95 -16.08
CA ARG A 137 14.35 -3.09 -16.78
C ARG A 137 15.77 -3.47 -16.32
N ASP A 138 16.71 -3.60 -17.26
CA ASP A 138 18.12 -3.96 -16.96
C ASP A 138 18.90 -2.81 -16.27
N ALA A 139 18.35 -1.60 -16.24
CA ALA A 139 18.95 -0.43 -15.62
C ALA A 139 18.18 0.02 -14.37
N GLN A 140 18.92 0.50 -13.38
CA GLN A 140 18.39 1.13 -12.16
C GLN A 140 17.36 2.20 -12.57
N PRO A 141 16.08 2.08 -12.15
CA PRO A 141 15.04 2.99 -12.60
C PRO A 141 15.44 4.43 -12.30
N GLN A 142 15.28 5.31 -13.28
CA GLN A 142 15.41 6.75 -13.04
C GLN A 142 14.39 7.14 -11.98
N ALA A 143 14.72 8.13 -11.13
CA ALA A 143 13.84 8.55 -10.04
C ALA A 143 12.43 8.90 -10.58
N GLY A 144 11.42 8.13 -10.15
CA GLY A 144 10.05 8.26 -10.62
C GLY A 144 9.60 7.22 -11.65
N GLN A 145 10.45 6.28 -12.06
CA GLN A 145 10.09 5.14 -12.91
C GLN A 145 10.00 3.84 -12.11
N GLY A 146 9.08 2.95 -12.51
CA GLY A 146 8.92 1.62 -11.93
C GLY A 146 10.03 0.65 -12.36
N LEU A 147 10.13 -0.50 -11.67
CA LEU A 147 11.13 -1.54 -11.96
C LEU A 147 10.86 -2.29 -13.27
N HIS A 148 9.64 -2.20 -13.81
CA HIS A 148 9.20 -2.93 -14.99
C HIS A 148 8.92 -1.99 -16.19
N TYR A 149 8.86 -2.55 -17.39
CA TYR A 149 8.42 -1.83 -18.59
C TYR A 149 6.92 -1.51 -18.53
N ALA A 150 6.47 -0.48 -19.25
CA ALA A 150 5.04 -0.13 -19.24
C ALA A 150 4.16 -1.17 -19.98
N HIS A 151 4.75 -1.92 -20.92
CA HIS A 151 4.11 -2.97 -21.73
C HIS A 151 5.16 -3.76 -22.54
N GLY A 152 4.75 -4.87 -23.16
CA GLY A 152 5.65 -5.79 -23.89
C GLY A 152 6.44 -5.19 -25.06
N TYR A 153 5.87 -4.23 -25.80
CA TYR A 153 6.61 -3.56 -26.89
C TYR A 153 7.80 -2.71 -26.38
N GLU A 154 7.72 -2.17 -25.16
CA GLU A 154 8.80 -1.38 -24.57
C GLU A 154 9.94 -2.28 -24.10
N ALA A 155 9.64 -3.53 -23.77
CA ALA A 155 10.62 -4.50 -23.31
C ALA A 155 11.52 -5.05 -24.45
N LEU A 156 11.22 -4.73 -25.72
CA LEU A 156 12.00 -5.14 -26.89
C LEU A 156 13.12 -4.17 -27.28
N ALA A 157 13.23 -3.02 -26.62
CA ALA A 157 14.11 -1.90 -27.02
C ALA A 157 15.55 -2.00 -26.49
#